data_AF-A0A382XKK8-F1
#
_entry.id   AF-A0A382XKK8-F1
#
_cell.length_a   1.000
_cell.length_b   1.000
_cell.length_c   1.000
_cell.angle_alpha   90.00
_cell.angle_beta   90.00
_cell.angle_gamma   90.00
#
_symmetry.space_group_name_H-M   'P 1'
#
loop_
_entity.id
_entity.type
_entity.pdbx_description
1 polymer ?
#
loop_
_entity_poly.entity_id
_entity_poly.type
_entity_poly.pdbx_seq_one_letter_code
_entity_poly.pdbx_strand_id
1 'polypeptide(L)'
;MPKTDYRKDNFDIDLEFGSLGEDMVLKIFEEGSKIEVKTERGIWKHTGNIAIEIECNGKPSCLSITDADYWIHLLADDGKIVGGYIIPVEYL
;
A
#
# COMPACT_ATOMS: atom_id res chain seq x y z
N MET A 1 21.60 28.38 18.99
CA MET A 1 20.50 27.72 18.26
C MET A 1 19.36 27.52 19.24
N PRO A 2 18.15 28.06 19.01
CA PRO A 2 17.04 27.76 19.90
C PRO A 2 16.70 26.28 19.72
N LYS A 3 16.68 25.53 20.83
CA LYS A 3 16.16 24.17 20.87
C LYS A 3 14.65 24.28 20.81
N THR A 4 14.05 23.90 19.69
CA THR A 4 12.59 23.78 19.60
C THR A 4 12.16 22.62 20.50
N ASP A 5 11.37 22.95 21.51
CA ASP A 5 10.77 22.03 22.47
C ASP A 5 9.67 21.22 21.74
N TYR A 6 10.03 20.05 21.21
CA TYR A 6 9.13 19.15 20.46
C TYR A 6 8.20 18.33 21.36
N ARG A 7 7.84 18.82 22.55
CA ARG A 7 6.86 18.14 23.40
C ARG A 7 5.68 19.05 23.69
N LYS A 8 4.72 19.00 22.77
CA LYS A 8 3.32 19.15 23.13
C LYS A 8 2.59 17.90 22.68
N ASP A 9 1.91 17.30 23.62
CA ASP A 9 1.15 16.06 23.56
C ASP A 9 0.04 16.15 22.49
N ASN A 10 0.39 16.01 21.21
CA ASN A 10 -0.56 15.91 20.10
C ASN A 10 -1.16 14.50 19.98
N PHE A 11 -1.26 13.79 21.11
CA PHE A 11 -1.71 12.40 21.16
C PHE A 11 -3.11 12.24 20.56
N ASP A 12 -4.00 13.22 20.74
CA ASP A 12 -5.35 13.19 20.17
C ASP A 12 -5.34 13.22 18.63
N ILE A 13 -4.43 13.99 18.02
CA ILE A 13 -4.27 14.07 16.56
C ILE A 13 -3.65 12.76 16.03
N ASP A 14 -2.66 12.22 16.75
CA ASP A 14 -2.04 10.94 16.41
C ASP A 14 -3.04 9.78 16.57
N LEU A 15 -3.97 9.88 17.53
CA LEU A 15 -5.04 8.91 17.78
C LEU A 15 -6.05 8.89 16.63
N GLU A 16 -6.53 10.05 16.18
CA GLU A 16 -7.43 10.12 15.01
C GLU A 16 -6.78 9.52 13.76
N PHE A 17 -5.49 9.82 13.52
CA PHE A 17 -4.77 9.26 12.39
C PHE A 17 -4.58 7.73 12.52
N GLY A 18 -4.34 7.23 13.73
CA GLY A 18 -4.29 5.80 14.04
C GLY A 18 -5.61 5.10 13.73
N SER A 19 -6.74 5.67 14.19
CA SER A 19 -8.07 5.12 13.95
C SER A 19 -8.42 5.05 12.46
N LEU A 20 -8.05 6.06 11.65
CA LEU A 20 -8.24 6.01 10.20
C LEU A 20 -7.53 4.80 9.55
N GLY A 21 -6.33 4.47 10.03
CA GLY A 21 -5.59 3.30 9.56
C GLY A 21 -6.23 1.99 9.98
N GLU A 22 -6.69 1.88 11.24
CA GLU A 22 -7.39 0.69 11.74
C GLU A 22 -8.71 0.45 10.98
N ASP A 23 -9.49 1.50 10.76
CA ASP A 23 -10.76 1.43 10.01
C ASP A 23 -10.54 0.98 8.55
N MET A 24 -9.49 1.49 7.89
CA MET A 24 -9.13 1.04 6.54
C MET A 24 -8.81 -0.46 6.52
N VAL A 25 -8.02 -0.93 7.48
CA VAL A 25 -7.65 -2.35 7.59
C VAL A 25 -8.89 -3.21 7.87
N LEU A 26 -9.78 -2.79 8.77
CA LEU A 26 -11.03 -3.50 9.07
C LEU A 26 -11.90 -3.65 7.83
N LYS A 27 -12.08 -2.59 7.03
CA LYS A 27 -12.86 -2.63 5.79
C LYS A 27 -12.39 -3.71 4.83
N ILE A 28 -11.07 -3.84 4.66
CA ILE A 28 -10.45 -4.84 3.78
C ILE A 28 -10.83 -6.27 4.20
N PHE A 29 -10.91 -6.55 5.51
CA PHE A 29 -11.11 -7.90 6.03
C PHE A 29 -12.57 -8.25 6.38
N GLU A 30 -13.38 -7.29 6.80
CA GLU A 30 -14.72 -7.54 7.35
C GLU A 30 -15.84 -7.26 6.34
N GLU A 31 -15.66 -6.34 5.40
CA GLU A 31 -16.73 -5.91 4.48
C GLU A 31 -16.78 -6.71 3.16
N GLY A 32 -15.95 -7.74 3.03
CA GLY A 32 -15.94 -8.62 1.85
C GLY A 32 -15.37 -7.97 0.60
N SER A 33 -14.40 -7.05 0.76
CA SER A 33 -13.75 -6.36 -0.36
C SER A 33 -13.09 -7.32 -1.33
N LYS A 34 -13.17 -7.00 -2.62
CA LYS A 34 -12.44 -7.69 -3.67
C LYS A 34 -11.00 -7.20 -3.70
N ILE A 35 -10.06 -8.11 -3.52
CA ILE A 35 -8.64 -7.78 -3.40
C ILE A 35 -7.87 -8.45 -4.55
N GLU A 36 -7.04 -7.68 -5.23
CA GLU A 36 -6.04 -8.20 -6.15
C GLU A 36 -4.64 -8.14 -5.49
N VAL A 37 -3.92 -9.26 -5.49
CA VAL A 37 -2.59 -9.36 -4.88
C VAL A 37 -1.54 -9.61 -5.94
N LYS A 38 -0.48 -8.80 -5.95
CA LYS A 38 0.72 -8.99 -6.78
C LYS A 38 1.94 -9.09 -5.89
N THR A 39 2.90 -9.91 -6.30
CA THR A 39 4.15 -10.07 -5.56
C THR A 39 5.33 -9.84 -6.48
N GLU A 40 6.13 -8.82 -6.16
CA GLU A 40 7.38 -8.52 -6.83
C GLU A 40 8.54 -9.26 -6.17
N ARG A 41 9.41 -9.88 -6.97
CA ARG A 41 10.45 -10.80 -6.49
C ARG A 41 11.84 -10.18 -6.60
N GLY A 42 12.16 -9.30 -5.66
CA GLY A 42 13.53 -8.79 -5.45
C GLY A 42 14.06 -7.76 -6.45
N ILE A 43 13.40 -7.53 -7.59
CA ILE A 43 13.85 -6.52 -8.58
C ILE A 43 13.91 -5.13 -7.92
N TRP A 44 12.86 -4.73 -7.22
CA TRP A 44 12.82 -3.50 -6.41
C TRP A 44 14.02 -3.31 -5.48
N LYS A 45 14.59 -4.39 -4.92
CA LYS A 45 15.73 -4.32 -4.01
C LYS A 45 17.03 -4.01 -4.73
N HIS A 46 17.16 -4.45 -5.98
CA HIS A 46 18.31 -4.19 -6.83
C HIS A 46 18.23 -2.82 -7.50
N THR A 47 17.04 -2.42 -7.96
CA THR A 47 16.84 -1.18 -8.73
C THR A 47 16.50 0.03 -7.85
N GLY A 48 16.01 -0.21 -6.63
CA GLY A 48 15.42 0.81 -5.77
C GLY A 48 14.04 1.30 -6.23
N ASN A 49 13.49 0.71 -7.30
CA ASN A 49 12.26 1.15 -7.93
C ASN A 49 11.22 0.04 -7.91
N ILE A 50 9.99 0.40 -7.59
CA ILE A 50 8.82 -0.48 -7.74
C ILE A 50 8.17 -0.14 -9.09
N ALA A 51 7.94 -1.18 -9.89
CA ALA A 51 7.26 -1.04 -11.18
C ALA A 51 5.89 -1.72 -11.10
N ILE A 52 4.86 -1.01 -11.55
CA ILE A 52 3.49 -1.53 -11.63
C ILE A 52 3.08 -1.55 -13.09
N GLU A 53 2.55 -2.69 -13.55
CA GLU A 53 2.08 -2.84 -14.91
C GLU A 53 0.68 -2.21 -15.06
N ILE A 54 0.52 -1.37 -16.08
CA ILE A 54 -0.77 -0.78 -16.49
C ILE A 54 -1.11 -1.09 -17.96
N GLU A 55 -0.14 -1.58 -18.74
CA GLU A 55 -0.32 -1.91 -20.15
C GLU A 55 0.63 -3.05 -20.55
N CYS A 56 0.16 -3.94 -21.43
CA CYS A 56 0.99 -4.95 -22.07
C CYS A 56 0.67 -5.03 -23.57
N ASN A 57 1.68 -4.84 -24.42
CA ASN A 57 1.56 -4.85 -25.89
C ASN A 57 0.47 -3.91 -26.44
N GLY A 58 0.38 -2.67 -25.93
CA GLY A 58 -0.61 -1.69 -26.39
C GLY A 58 -2.04 -1.95 -25.91
N LYS A 59 -2.23 -2.88 -24.96
CA LYS A 59 -3.53 -3.18 -24.35
C LYS A 59 -3.50 -2.89 -22.85
N PRO A 60 -4.54 -2.25 -22.30
CA PRO A 60 -4.71 -2.08 -20.86
C PRO A 60 -4.51 -3.40 -20.11
N SER A 61 -3.80 -3.37 -18.99
CA SER A 61 -3.41 -4.55 -18.21
C SER A 61 -3.39 -4.27 -16.72
N CYS A 62 -3.56 -5.34 -15.93
CA CYS A 62 -3.37 -5.36 -14.48
C CYS A 62 -4.13 -4.21 -13.81
N LEU A 63 -3.42 -3.20 -13.29
CA LEU A 63 -4.02 -2.13 -12.51
C LEU A 63 -5.07 -1.32 -13.31
N SER A 64 -4.89 -1.17 -14.62
CA SER A 64 -5.78 -0.34 -15.43
C SER A 64 -7.12 -1.02 -15.79
N ILE A 65 -7.24 -2.33 -15.54
CA ILE A 65 -8.43 -3.14 -15.84
C ILE A 65 -8.89 -3.94 -14.62
N THR A 66 -8.35 -3.64 -13.44
CA THR A 66 -8.71 -4.36 -12.24
C THR A 66 -10.11 -3.95 -11.80
N ASP A 67 -10.93 -4.93 -11.44
CA ASP A 67 -12.25 -4.73 -10.84
C ASP A 67 -12.18 -4.97 -9.31
N ALA A 68 -11.00 -4.75 -8.70
CA ALA A 68 -10.79 -4.90 -7.27
C ALA A 68 -11.05 -3.58 -6.54
N ASP A 69 -11.46 -3.66 -5.28
CA ASP A 69 -11.61 -2.50 -4.40
C ASP A 69 -10.24 -2.07 -3.86
N TYR A 70 -9.37 -3.05 -3.59
CA TYR A 70 -8.01 -2.84 -3.10
C TYR A 70 -6.99 -3.64 -3.90
N TRP A 71 -5.84 -3.03 -4.11
CA TRP A 71 -4.67 -3.65 -4.71
C TRP A 71 -3.54 -3.76 -3.69
N ILE A 72 -3.00 -4.96 -3.53
CA ILE A 72 -1.91 -5.25 -2.59
C ILE A 72 -0.65 -5.63 -3.37
N HIS A 73 0.40 -4.82 -3.22
CA HIS A 73 1.73 -5.12 -3.76
C HIS A 73 2.64 -5.64 -2.67
N LEU A 74 3.00 -6.90 -2.75
CA LEU A 74 3.93 -7.54 -1.82
C LEU A 74 5.35 -7.51 -2.37
N LEU A 75 6.28 -7.10 -1.53
CA LEU A 75 7.70 -7.11 -1.81
C LEU A 75 8.31 -8.38 -1.25
N ALA A 76 8.73 -9.28 -2.14
CA ALA A 76 9.46 -10.48 -1.77
C ALA A 76 10.97 -10.29 -1.94
N ASP A 77 11.73 -10.87 -1.02
CA ASP A 77 13.19 -10.93 -1.02
C ASP A 77 13.62 -12.32 -0.51
N ASP A 78 14.48 -13.00 -1.26
CA ASP A 78 14.95 -14.37 -0.96
C ASP A 78 13.82 -15.34 -0.56
N GLY A 79 12.71 -15.31 -1.31
CA GLY A 79 11.54 -16.17 -1.08
C GLY A 79 10.67 -15.80 0.13
N LYS A 80 10.94 -14.68 0.80
CA LYS A 80 10.15 -14.18 1.95
C LYS A 80 9.47 -12.87 1.61
N ILE A 81 8.24 -12.69 2.06
CA ILE A 81 7.58 -11.38 2.02
C ILE A 81 8.22 -10.50 3.11
N VAL A 82 8.80 -9.38 2.71
CA VAL A 82 9.51 -8.45 3.61
C VAL A 82 8.77 -7.13 3.81
N GLY A 83 7.73 -6.88 3.00
CA GLY A 83 6.90 -5.69 3.11
C GLY A 83 5.89 -5.65 1.98
N GLY A 84 5.18 -4.53 1.89
CA GLY A 84 4.22 -4.28 0.83
C GLY A 84 3.39 -3.03 1.06
N TYR A 85 2.49 -2.79 0.12
CA TYR A 85 1.57 -1.66 0.13
C TYR A 85 0.17 -2.16 -0.12
N ILE A 86 -0.80 -1.52 0.53
CA ILE A 86 -2.21 -1.68 0.23
C ILE A 86 -2.67 -0.35 -0.34
N ILE A 87 -3.29 -0.39 -1.52
CA ILE A 87 -3.72 0.80 -2.24
C ILE A 87 -5.21 0.62 -2.57
N PRO A 88 -6.10 1.51 -2.09
CA PRO A 88 -7.48 1.53 -2.57
C PRO A 88 -7.49 1.91 -4.05
N VAL A 89 -8.18 1.13 -4.87
CA VAL A 89 -8.18 1.32 -6.33
C VAL A 89 -8.84 2.64 -6.74
N GLU A 90 -9.71 3.20 -5.90
CA GLU A 90 -10.31 4.52 -6.14
C GLU A 90 -9.30 5.69 -6.22
N TYR A 91 -8.06 5.51 -5.70
CA TYR A 91 -7.01 6.52 -5.73
C TYR A 91 -5.93 6.28 -6.81
N LEU A 92 -6.13 5.28 -7.68
CA LEU A 92 -5.20 4.89 -8.75
C LEU A 92 -5.68 5.38 -10.12
#